data_AF-A0A4Z2ECF0-F1
#
_entry.id   AF-A0A4Z2ECF0-F1
#
_cell.length_a   1.000
_cell.length_b   1.000
_cell.length_c   1.000
_cell.angle_alpha   90.00
_cell.angle_beta   90.00
_cell.angle_gamma   90.00
#
_symmetry.space_group_name_H-M   'P 1'
#
loop_
_entity.id
_entity.type
_entity.pdbx_description
1 polymer ?
#
loop_
_entity_poly.entity_id
_entity_poly.type
_entity_poly.pdbx_seq_one_letter_code
_entity_poly.pdbx_strand_id
1 'polypeptide(L)'
;MDQLLQMIQSADPTDNQSDSSELLQLEGSLNSGFTRKKHSELSDLNVKVMEALSLYAKLMNEDPVYAMYAKLQSQQYYMQQQQQPANAAQQVQTPMG
;
A
#
# COMPACT_ATOMS: atom_id res chain seq x y z
N MET A 1 -5.06 10.71 11.77
CA MET A 1 -4.89 10.00 13.05
C MET A 1 -5.48 10.82 14.19
N ASP A 2 -5.06 12.07 14.40
CA ASP A 2 -5.58 12.91 15.49
C ASP A 2 -7.10 13.16 15.43
N GLN A 3 -7.65 13.41 14.24
CA GLN A 3 -9.11 13.53 14.04
C GLN A 3 -9.87 12.24 14.38
N LEU A 4 -9.34 11.07 14.01
CA LEU A 4 -9.95 9.78 14.33
C LEU A 4 -9.97 9.55 15.85
N LEU A 5 -8.84 9.81 16.51
CA LEU A 5 -8.73 9.70 17.97
C LEU A 5 -9.67 10.67 18.69
N GLN A 6 -9.84 11.89 18.16
CA GLN A 6 -10.76 12.88 18.71
C GLN A 6 -12.22 12.43 18.60
N MET A 7 -12.64 11.90 17.44
CA MET A 7 -14.01 11.41 17.24
C MET A 7 -14.33 10.23 18.16
N ILE A 8 -13.40 9.27 18.31
CA ILE A 8 -13.56 8.13 19.23
C ILE A 8 -13.69 8.61 20.68
N GLN A 9 -12.91 9.62 21.09
CA GLN A 9 -12.95 10.16 22.46
C GLN A 9 -14.20 11.00 22.74
N SER A 10 -14.79 11.61 21.72
CA SER A 10 -16.04 12.37 21.82
C SER A 10 -17.31 11.53 21.67
N ALA A 11 -17.18 10.28 21.25
CA ALA A 11 -18.31 9.38 21.10
C ALA A 11 -18.88 9.02 22.48
N ASP A 12 -20.18 9.14 22.65
CA ASP A 12 -20.87 8.72 23.87
C ASP A 12 -20.97 7.19 23.88
N PRO A 13 -20.33 6.48 24.84
CA PRO A 13 -20.33 5.02 24.87
C PRO A 13 -21.72 4.42 25.21
N THR A 14 -22.68 5.24 25.63
CA THR A 14 -24.07 4.82 25.86
C THR A 14 -24.96 5.02 24.64
N ASP A 15 -24.47 5.73 23.62
CA ASP A 15 -25.19 5.94 22.37
C ASP A 15 -25.17 4.65 21.53
N ASN A 16 -26.35 4.15 21.16
CA ASN A 16 -26.49 2.94 20.34
C ASN A 16 -26.46 3.23 18.83
N GLN A 17 -26.00 4.43 18.44
CA GLN A 17 -25.86 4.78 17.04
C GLN A 17 -24.69 4.04 16.41
N SER A 18 -24.86 3.64 15.15
CA SER A 18 -23.76 3.10 14.36
C SER A 18 -22.69 4.17 14.11
N ASP A 19 -21.42 3.77 14.04
CA ASP A 19 -20.31 4.67 13.76
C ASP A 19 -20.55 5.50 12.49
N SER A 20 -20.13 6.77 12.53
CA SER A 20 -20.29 7.66 11.39
C SER A 20 -19.48 7.16 10.19
N SER A 21 -20.02 7.38 8.99
CA SER A 21 -19.32 7.01 7.74
C SER A 21 -17.96 7.70 7.60
N GLU A 22 -17.75 8.83 8.25
CA GLU A 22 -16.49 9.56 8.34
C GLU A 22 -15.45 8.82 9.20
N LEU A 23 -15.88 8.26 10.33
CA LEU A 23 -15.03 7.47 11.23
C LEU A 23 -14.54 6.20 10.53
N LEU A 24 -15.43 5.46 9.87
CA LEU A 24 -15.09 4.25 9.10
C LEU A 24 -14.12 4.54 7.94
N GLN A 25 -14.28 5.67 7.25
CA GLN A 25 -13.35 6.09 6.19
C GLN A 25 -11.98 6.48 6.74
N LEU A 26 -11.94 7.16 7.89
CA LEU A 26 -10.71 7.55 8.54
C LEU A 26 -9.95 6.35 9.11
N GLU A 27 -10.64 5.32 9.61
CA GLU A 27 -10.01 4.04 9.96
C GLU A 27 -9.46 3.30 8.75
N GLY A 28 -10.24 3.20 7.67
CA GLY A 28 -9.82 2.53 6.43
C GLY A 28 -8.61 3.19 5.76
N SER A 29 -8.56 4.53 5.75
CA SER A 29 -7.41 5.29 5.23
C SER A 29 -6.15 5.13 6.08
N LEU A 30 -6.28 5.04 7.41
CA LEU A 30 -5.16 4.80 8.31
C LEU A 30 -4.62 3.38 8.19
N ASN A 31 -5.52 2.38 8.18
CA ASN A 31 -5.16 0.98 8.02
C ASN A 31 -4.46 0.72 6.68
N SER A 32 -5.02 1.24 5.57
CA SER A 32 -4.37 1.14 4.25
C SER A 32 -3.04 1.89 4.16
N GLY A 33 -2.85 2.97 4.93
CA GLY A 33 -1.56 3.65 5.08
C GLY A 33 -0.52 2.84 5.85
N PHE A 34 -0.93 2.14 6.91
CA PHE A 34 -0.06 1.25 7.68
C PHE A 34 0.36 0.02 6.87
N THR A 35 -0.59 -0.63 6.20
CA THR A 35 -0.28 -1.77 5.31
C THR A 35 0.65 -1.32 4.18
N ARG A 36 0.42 -0.15 3.56
CA ARG A 36 1.32 0.40 2.54
C ARG A 36 2.74 0.67 3.07
N LYS A 37 2.88 1.23 4.28
CA LYS A 37 4.19 1.41 4.92
C LYS A 37 4.90 0.08 5.17
N LYS A 38 4.20 -0.94 5.68
CA LYS A 38 4.74 -2.29 5.88
C LYS A 38 5.16 -2.95 4.57
N HIS A 39 4.37 -2.80 3.51
CA HIS A 39 4.74 -3.26 2.18
C HIS A 39 5.97 -2.54 1.63
N SER A 40 6.12 -1.23 1.90
CA SER A 40 7.32 -0.46 1.54
C SER A 40 8.56 -0.97 2.28
N GLU A 41 8.49 -1.09 3.60
CA GLU A 41 9.60 -1.58 4.43
C GLU A 41 10.04 -3.00 4.01
N LEU A 42 9.08 -3.88 3.71
CA LEU A 42 9.36 -5.24 3.26
C LEU A 42 10.01 -5.26 1.86
N SER A 43 9.56 -4.39 0.95
CA SER A 43 10.14 -4.27 -0.39
C SER A 43 11.59 -3.77 -0.33
N ASP A 44 11.85 -2.75 0.49
CA ASP A 44 13.20 -2.18 0.68
C ASP A 44 14.16 -3.21 1.30
N LEU A 45 13.69 -3.98 2.28
CA LEU A 45 14.47 -5.07 2.86
C LEU A 45 14.76 -6.15 1.82
N ASN A 46 13.76 -6.53 1.02
CA ASN A 46 13.92 -7.56 0.00
C ASN A 46 14.95 -7.17 -1.07
N VAL A 47 14.97 -5.90 -1.52
CA VAL A 47 16.00 -5.39 -2.44
C VAL A 47 17.40 -5.57 -1.84
N LYS A 48 17.60 -5.15 -0.58
CA LYS A 48 18.90 -5.29 0.09
C LYS A 48 19.34 -6.74 0.26
N VAL A 49 18.42 -7.65 0.56
CA VAL A 49 18.71 -9.09 0.64
C VAL A 49 19.15 -9.62 -0.72
N MET A 50 18.46 -9.24 -1.81
CA MET A 50 18.84 -9.64 -3.17
C MET A 50 20.22 -9.10 -3.56
N GLU A 51 20.52 -7.83 -3.24
CA GLU A 51 21.84 -7.23 -3.48
C GLU A 51 22.95 -7.96 -2.71
N ALA A 52 22.72 -8.26 -1.42
CA ALA A 52 23.69 -8.98 -0.58
C ALA A 52 23.96 -10.41 -1.09
N LEU A 53 22.90 -11.13 -1.48
CA LEU A 53 23.04 -12.47 -2.06
C LEU A 53 23.74 -12.45 -3.42
N SER A 54 23.44 -11.46 -4.27
CA SER A 54 24.14 -11.27 -5.55
C SER A 54 25.63 -10.95 -5.34
N LEU A 55 25.95 -10.11 -4.35
CA LEU A 55 27.33 -9.80 -3.99
C LEU A 55 28.06 -11.05 -3.47
N TYR A 56 27.40 -11.84 -2.61
CA TYR A 56 27.95 -13.10 -2.11
C TYR A 56 28.26 -14.07 -3.25
N ALA A 57 27.30 -14.32 -4.16
CA ALA A 57 27.51 -15.21 -5.29
C ALA A 57 28.69 -14.75 -6.16
N LYS A 58 28.82 -13.43 -6.40
CA LYS A 58 29.94 -12.83 -7.12
C LYS A 58 31.28 -13.05 -6.42
N LEU A 59 31.33 -12.93 -5.10
CA LEU A 59 32.55 -13.16 -4.31
C LEU A 59 32.93 -14.64 -4.26
N MET A 60 31.94 -15.53 -4.26
CA MET A 60 32.14 -16.98 -4.19
C MET A 60 32.30 -17.65 -5.56
N ASN A 61 32.28 -16.87 -6.66
CA ASN A 61 32.28 -17.37 -8.04
C ASN A 61 31.13 -18.36 -8.32
N GLU A 62 30.01 -18.21 -7.61
CA GLU A 62 28.80 -18.99 -7.82
C GLU A 62 27.93 -18.33 -8.89
N ASP A 63 27.23 -19.14 -9.68
CA ASP A 63 26.28 -18.65 -10.70
C ASP A 63 25.11 -17.93 -10.00
N PRO A 64 24.71 -16.70 -10.39
CA PRO A 64 23.69 -15.94 -9.69
C PRO A 64 22.27 -16.54 -9.82
N VAL A 65 21.96 -17.53 -8.98
CA VAL A 65 20.66 -18.22 -8.88
C VAL A 65 19.49 -17.24 -8.71
N TYR A 66 19.72 -16.10 -8.04
CA TYR A 66 18.67 -15.13 -7.69
C TYR A 66 18.37 -14.08 -8.76
N ALA A 67 19.17 -13.98 -9.84
CA ALA A 67 18.93 -12.98 -10.90
C ALA A 67 17.55 -13.14 -11.56
N MET A 68 17.03 -14.37 -11.63
CA MET A 68 15.72 -14.67 -12.22
C MET A 68 14.54 -14.23 -11.33
N TYR A 69 14.70 -14.32 -10.01
CA TYR A 69 13.66 -13.92 -9.05
C TYR A 69 13.52 -12.39 -8.96
N ALA A 70 14.62 -11.64 -9.00
CA ALA A 70 14.59 -10.18 -9.07
C ALA A 70 13.77 -9.68 -10.27
N LYS A 71 13.93 -10.34 -11.44
CA LYS A 71 13.18 -10.02 -12.65
C LYS A 71 11.68 -10.27 -12.50
N LEU A 72 11.28 -11.36 -11.83
CA LEU A 72 9.87 -11.68 -11.61
C LEU A 72 9.19 -10.68 -10.67
N GLN A 73 9.86 -10.27 -9.58
CA GLN A 73 9.31 -9.32 -8.61
C GLN A 73 9.06 -7.94 -9.22
N SER A 74 10.01 -7.44 -10.04
CA SER A 74 9.85 -6.16 -10.74
C SER A 74 8.59 -6.15 -11.62
N GLN A 75 8.31 -7.25 -12.32
CA GLN A 75 7.14 -7.36 -13.18
C GLN A 75 5.82 -7.32 -12.39
N GLN A 76 5.77 -7.97 -11.22
CA GLN A 76 4.59 -7.95 -10.34
C GLN A 76 4.33 -6.56 -9.76
N TYR A 77 5.38 -5.82 -9.40
CA TYR A 77 5.26 -4.44 -8.91
C TYR A 77 4.65 -3.51 -9.96
N TYR A 78 5.10 -3.61 -11.22
CA TYR A 78 4.53 -2.84 -12.33
C TYR A 78 3.07 -3.22 -12.64
N MET A 79 2.70 -4.50 -12.55
CA MET A 79 1.31 -4.92 -12.73
C MET A 79 0.38 -4.45 -11.59
N GLN A 80 0.87 -4.43 -10.35
CA GLN A 80 0.08 -3.96 -9.22
C GLN A 80 -0.11 -2.44 -9.23
N GLN A 81 0.86 -1.67 -9.76
CA GLN A 81 0.74 -0.23 -9.92
C GLN A 81 -0.29 0.18 -10.98
N GLN A 82 -0.54 -0.66 -12.00
CA GLN A 82 -1.56 -0.41 -13.02
C GLN A 82 -3.00 -0.71 -12.56
N GLN A 83 -3.20 -1.32 -11.38
CA GLN A 83 -4.53 -1.62 -10.83
C GLN A 83 -5.12 -0.51 -9.94
N GLN A 84 -4.56 0.71 -9.96
CA GLN A 84 -5.29 1.87 -9.40
C GLN A 84 -6.53 2.15 -10.25
N PRO A 85 -7.76 2.10 -9.69
CA PRO A 85 -8.97 2.31 -10.46
C PRO A 85 -9.02 3.76 -10.97
N ALA A 86 -9.20 3.91 -12.28
CA ALA A 86 -9.40 5.17 -13.01
C ALA A 86 -10.76 5.83 -12.70
N ASN A 87 -11.13 5.97 -11.42
CA ASN A 87 -12.42 6.53 -10.98
C ASN A 87 -12.40 8.06 -10.87
N ALA A 88 -11.86 8.77 -11.86
CA ALA A 88 -11.88 10.25 -11.87
C ALA A 88 -12.28 10.89 -13.21
N ALA A 89 -12.73 10.13 -14.21
CA ALA A 89 -12.94 10.67 -15.57
C ALA A 89 -14.39 10.57 -16.13
N GLN A 90 -15.41 10.30 -15.31
CA GLN A 90 -16.79 10.30 -15.79
C GLN A 90 -17.72 11.02 -14.82
N GLN A 91 -17.70 12.37 -14.84
CA GLN A 91 -18.85 13.16 -14.38
C GLN A 91 -18.76 14.64 -14.77
N VAL A 92 -18.50 14.99 -16.04
CA VAL A 92 -18.91 16.31 -16.57
C VAL A 92 -19.21 16.19 -18.06
N GLN A 93 -20.44 15.82 -18.41
CA GLN A 93 -20.97 16.13 -19.74
C GLN A 93 -22.49 16.30 -19.67
N THR A 94 -22.93 17.48 -19.20
CA THR A 94 -24.22 18.05 -19.55
C THR A 94 -23.98 19.41 -20.20
N PRO A 95 -24.27 19.55 -21.51
CA PRO A 95 -24.70 20.82 -22.04
C PRO A 95 -26.20 20.75 -22.35
N MET A 96 -26.89 21.73 -21.80
CA MET A 96 -28.28 22.08 -22.08
C MET A 96 -28.48 22.33 -23.59
N GLY A 97 -29.59 21.84 -24.12
CA GLY A 97 -30.13 22.13 -25.45
C GLY A 97 -31.57 21.67 -25.54
#